data_AF-H6PU37-F1
#
_entry.id   AF-H6PU37-F1
#
_cell.length_a   1.000
_cell.length_b   1.000
_cell.length_c   1.000
_cell.angle_alpha   90.00
_cell.angle_beta   90.00
_cell.angle_gamma   90.00
#
_symmetry.space_group_name_H-M   'P 1'
#
loop_
_entity.id
_entity.type
_entity.pdbx_description
1 polymer ?
#
loop_
_entity_poly.entity_id
_entity_poly.type
_entity_poly.pdbx_seq_one_letter_code
_entity_poly.pdbx_strand_id
1 'polypeptide(L)' 'MLTQCINGLPFKPHIKIPNEKTIKTFENTDKQIGLTIANNTKEIFNKLGT' A
#
# COMPACT_ATOMS: atom_id res chain seq x y z
N MET A 1 -11.27 -17.69 16.36
CA MET A 1 -10.52 -16.50 15.89
C MET A 1 -9.89 -16.83 14.56
N LEU A 2 -10.20 -16.07 13.50
CA LEU A 2 -9.57 -16.25 12.19
C LEU A 2 -8.18 -15.62 12.25
N THR A 3 -7.13 -16.43 12.36
CA THR A 3 -5.74 -15.94 12.33
C THR A 3 -5.44 -15.50 10.91
N GLN A 4 -5.53 -14.19 10.64
CA GLN A 4 -5.10 -13.63 9.37
C GLN A 4 -3.57 -13.79 9.29
N CYS A 5 -3.05 -14.22 8.13
CA CYS A 5 -1.64 -14.46 7.88
C CYS A 5 -1.20 -13.70 6.62
N ILE A 6 0.02 -13.17 6.59
CA ILE A 6 0.66 -12.71 5.35
C ILE A 6 1.67 -13.78 4.95
N ASN A 7 1.51 -14.38 3.76
CA ASN A 7 2.37 -15.47 3.24
C ASN A 7 2.54 -16.67 4.19
N GLY A 8 1.51 -17.03 4.96
CA GLY A 8 1.55 -18.15 5.91
C GLY A 8 2.27 -17.86 7.24
N LEU A 9 2.78 -16.64 7.44
CA LEU A 9 3.33 -16.22 8.73
C LEU A 9 2.22 -15.65 9.62
N PRO A 10 2.16 -16.04 10.91
CA PRO A 10 1.21 -15.47 11.85
C PRO A 10 1.45 -13.96 11.92
N PHE A 11 0.37 -13.16 11.92
CA PHE A 11 0.46 -11.75 12.29
C PHE A 11 1.19 -11.69 13.63
N LYS A 12 2.46 -11.23 13.62
CA LYS A 12 3.14 -10.94 14.87
C LYS A 12 2.29 -9.87 15.57
N PRO A 13 1.92 -10.05 16.85
CA PRO A 13 1.09 -9.08 17.60
C PRO A 13 1.76 -7.70 17.74
N HIS A 14 3.00 -7.57 17.28
CA HIS A 14 3.66 -6.30 17.08
C HIS A 14 3.09 -5.62 15.83
N ILE A 15 2.03 -4.83 16.02
CA ILE A 15 1.61 -3.79 15.09
C ILE A 15 2.87 -2.99 14.73
N LYS A 16 3.41 -3.22 13.53
CA LYS A 16 4.57 -2.49 13.05
C LYS A 16 4.07 -1.11 12.66
N ILE A 17 4.38 -0.11 13.48
CA ILE A 17 4.17 1.30 13.13
C ILE A 17 4.86 1.52 11.78
N PRO A 18 4.15 2.05 10.76
CA PRO A 18 4.75 2.36 9.48
C PRO A 18 5.97 3.26 9.67
N ASN A 19 7.02 3.05 8.88
CA ASN A 19 8.18 3.94 8.93
C ASN A 19 7.81 5.34 8.41
N GLU A 20 8.67 6.32 8.68
CA GLU A 20 8.47 7.73 8.30
C GLU A 20 8.08 7.90 6.82
N LYS A 21 8.77 7.18 5.91
CA LYS A 21 8.48 7.23 4.48
C LYS A 21 7.04 6.80 4.17
N THR A 22 6.57 5.74 4.83
CA THR A 22 5.21 5.22 4.64
C THR A 22 4.17 6.18 5.19
N ILE A 23 4.40 6.77 6.37
CA ILE A 23 3.51 7.79 6.96
C ILE A 23 3.40 8.99 6.01
N LYS A 24 4.52 9.49 5.49
CA LYS A 24 4.55 10.60 4.53
C LYS A 24 3.80 10.28 3.23
N THR A 25 3.85 9.03 2.77
CA THR A 25 3.06 8.59 1.60
C THR A 25 1.56 8.68 1.87
N PHE A 26 1.09 8.33 3.07
CA PHE A 26 -0.32 8.49 3.44
C PHE A 26 -0.72 9.98 3.46
N GLU A 27 0.06 10.84 4.12
CA GLU A 27 -0.21 12.28 4.16
C GLU A 27 -0.26 12.93 2.77
N ASN A 28 0.62 12.51 1.86
CA ASN A 28 0.60 12.98 0.47
C ASN A 28 -0.63 12.47 -0.28
N THR A 29 -1.01 11.20 -0.05
CA THR A 29 -2.20 10.58 -0.66
C THR A 29 -3.48 11.31 -0.27
N ASP A 30 -3.64 11.65 1.02
CA ASP A 30 -4.80 12.40 1.53
C ASP A 30 -4.92 13.80 0.90
N LYS A 31 -3.78 14.40 0.54
CA LYS A 31 -3.68 15.67 -0.17
C LYS A 31 -3.74 15.53 -1.69
N GLN A 32 -3.96 14.32 -2.21
CA GLN A 32 -3.95 13.97 -3.64
C GLN A 32 -2.62 14.28 -4.34
N ILE A 33 -1.51 14.28 -3.61
CA ILE A 33 -0.16 14.54 -4.12
C ILE A 33 0.49 13.22 -4.54
N GLY A 34 1.03 13.19 -5.77
CA GLY A 34 1.78 12.03 -6.27
C GLY A 34 0.92 10.82 -6.63
N LEU A 35 -0.38 11.01 -6.80
CA LEU A 35 -1.31 9.96 -7.25
C LEU A 35 -1.17 9.70 -8.75
N THR A 36 -1.24 8.43 -9.12
CA THR A 36 -1.34 7.99 -10.52
C THR A 36 -2.75 7.48 -10.77
N ILE A 37 -3.53 8.21 -11.55
CA ILE A 37 -4.90 7.82 -11.92
C ILE A 37 -4.82 6.86 -13.11
N ALA A 38 -5.65 5.82 -13.12
CA ALA A 38 -5.85 4.94 -14.26
C ALA A 38 -7.32 4.53 -14.33
N ASN A 39 -7.89 4.46 -15.53
CA ASN A 39 -9.31 4.15 -15.74
C ASN A 39 -9.57 2.65 -15.86
N ASN A 40 -8.52 1.85 -16.04
CA ASN A 40 -8.61 0.40 -16.16
C ASN A 40 -7.28 -0.28 -15.80
N THR A 41 -7.34 -1.59 -15.65
CA THR A 41 -6.21 -2.44 -15.27
C THR A 41 -5.06 -2.39 -16.29
N LYS A 42 -5.36 -2.33 -17.60
CA LYS A 42 -4.32 -2.25 -18.63
C LYS A 42 -3.52 -0.95 -18.53
N GLU A 43 -4.21 0.15 -18.26
CA GLU A 43 -3.60 1.47 -18.12
C GLU A 43 -2.67 1.57 -16.90
N ILE A 44 -3.05 0.98 -15.75
CA ILE A 44 -2.18 1.00 -14.56
C ILE A 44 -0.90 0.17 -14.78
N PHE A 45 -0.98 -1.01 -15.40
CA PHE A 45 0.20 -1.83 -15.69
C PHE A 45 1.18 -1.12 -16.64
N ASN A 46 0.66 -0.52 -17.72
CA ASN A 46 1.46 0.29 -18.63
C ASN A 46 2.18 1.45 -17.91
N LYS A 47 1.51 2.13 -16.98
CA LYS A 47 2.10 3.23 -16.19
C LYS A 47 3.15 2.77 -15.18
N LEU A 48 3.02 1.55 -14.67
CA LEU A 48 3.98 0.94 -13.75
C LEU A 48 5.20 0.32 -14.46
N GLY A 49 5.21 0.25 -15.79
CA GLY A 49 6.31 -0.30 -16.58
C GLY A 49 6.39 -1.82 -16.53
N THR A 50 5.25 -2.47 -16.33
CA THR A 50 5.05 -3.94 -16.23
C THR A 50 4.07 -4.40 -17.28
#